data_AF-A0A0N4WQ74-F1
#
_entry.id   AF-A0A0N4WQ74-F1
#
_cell.length_a   1.000
_cell.length_b   1.000
_cell.length_c   1.000
_cell.angle_alpha   90.00
_cell.angle_beta   90.00
_cell.angle_gamma   90.00
#
_symmetry.space_group_name_H-M   'P 1'
#
loop_
_entity.id
_entity.type
_entity.pdbx_description
1 polymer ?
#
loop_
_entity_poly.entity_id
_entity_poly.type
_entity_poly.pdbx_seq_one_letter_code
_entity_poly.pdbx_strand_id
1 'polypeptide(L)'
;MGQGLAPVLAIASMSKIENPVLDRWPALYRRYVVDCFVACSTQKEMDTCFEWLNSQADDIRFTREKPKDKWLPFLNMQIQLERGFLRIK
;
A
#
# COMPACT_ATOMS: atom_id res chain seq x y z
N MET A 1 -9.08 8.82 18.89
CA MET A 1 -7.61 8.82 18.94
C MET A 1 -7.11 10.05 18.18
N GLY A 2 -6.33 10.92 18.82
CA GLY A 2 -5.67 12.09 18.19
C GLY A 2 -6.54 13.33 17.95
N GLN A 3 -5.93 14.52 18.07
CA GLN A 3 -6.47 15.81 17.63
C GLN A 3 -6.88 15.72 16.15
N GLY A 4 -7.98 16.38 15.73
CA GLY A 4 -8.56 16.22 14.37
C GLY A 4 -7.62 16.52 13.19
N LEU A 5 -6.50 17.19 13.43
CA LEU A 5 -5.46 17.50 12.43
C LEU A 5 -4.52 16.33 12.12
N ALA A 6 -4.29 15.41 13.05
CA ALA A 6 -3.29 14.35 12.86
C ALA A 6 -3.59 13.45 11.65
N PRO A 7 -4.85 12.98 11.42
CA PRO A 7 -5.18 12.22 10.23
C PRO A 7 -5.00 13.02 8.94
N VAL A 8 -5.28 14.33 8.97
CA VAL A 8 -5.12 15.22 7.81
C VAL A 8 -3.65 15.35 7.42
N LEU A 9 -2.77 15.55 8.41
CA LEU A 9 -1.32 15.59 8.19
C LEU A 9 -0.79 14.25 7.69
N ALA A 10 -1.25 13.12 8.25
CA ALA A 10 -0.87 11.80 7.78
C ALA A 10 -1.27 11.59 6.31
N ILE A 11 -2.48 12.01 5.92
CA ILE A 11 -2.94 11.93 4.54
C ILE A 11 -2.03 12.77 3.62
N ALA A 12 -1.73 14.02 4.00
CA ALA A 12 -0.91 14.91 3.19
C ALA A 12 0.53 14.39 3.02
N SER A 13 1.15 13.90 4.09
CA SER A 13 2.49 13.30 4.05
C SER A 13 2.51 12.05 3.17
N MET A 14 1.55 11.15 3.35
CA MET A 14 1.45 9.93 2.55
C MET A 14 1.19 10.22 1.07
N SER A 15 0.38 11.24 0.74
CA SER A 15 0.16 11.68 -0.65
C SER A 15 1.47 12.12 -1.33
N LYS A 16 2.36 12.80 -0.61
CA LYS A 16 3.68 13.18 -1.16
C LYS A 16 4.56 11.95 -1.42
N ILE A 17 4.54 10.99 -0.50
CA ILE A 17 5.35 9.78 -0.55
C ILE A 17 4.88 8.82 -1.66
N GLU A 18 3.57 8.70 -1.88
CA GLU A 18 3.05 7.72 -2.85
C GLU A 18 3.09 8.18 -4.31
N ASN A 19 3.15 9.49 -4.57
CA ASN A 19 3.13 10.05 -5.93
C ASN A 19 4.09 9.35 -6.92
N PRO A 20 5.38 9.15 -6.59
CA PRO A 20 6.32 8.49 -7.52
C PRO A 20 6.00 7.02 -7.81
N VAL A 21 5.24 6.37 -6.93
CA VAL A 21 4.80 4.98 -7.08
C VAL A 21 3.54 4.92 -7.92
N LEU A 22 2.63 5.90 -7.80
CA LEU A 22 1.46 6.03 -8.65
C LEU A 22 1.85 6.26 -10.12
N ASP A 23 2.91 7.04 -10.37
CA ASP A 23 3.45 7.28 -11.73
C ASP A 23 4.02 6.02 -12.40
N ARG A 24 4.27 4.96 -11.63
CA ARG A 24 4.75 3.66 -12.11
C ARG A 24 3.63 2.68 -12.46
N TRP A 25 2.38 3.12 -12.37
CA TRP A 25 1.19 2.37 -12.80
C TRP A 25 1.10 0.94 -12.22
N PRO A 26 1.10 0.78 -10.89
CA PRO A 26 0.73 -0.51 -10.30
C PRO A 26 -0.65 -0.94 -10.79
N ALA A 27 -0.87 -2.25 -10.91
CA ALA A 27 -2.15 -2.80 -11.37
C ALA A 27 -3.32 -2.39 -10.46
N LEU A 28 -3.06 -2.23 -9.15
CA LEU A 28 -3.99 -1.68 -8.19
C LEU A 28 -3.23 -0.97 -7.08
N TYR A 29 -3.69 0.23 -6.72
CA TYR A 29 -3.22 0.94 -5.54
C TYR A 29 -4.41 1.51 -4.77
N ARG A 30 -4.54 1.13 -3.50
CA ARG A 30 -5.56 1.65 -2.57
C ARG A 30 -4.89 2.01 -1.25
N ARG A 31 -5.31 3.10 -0.63
CA ARG A 31 -4.78 3.55 0.66
C ARG A 31 -5.89 3.88 1.63
N TYR A 32 -5.68 3.55 2.89
CA TYR A 32 -6.48 3.99 4.02
C TYR A 32 -5.58 4.66 5.05
N VAL A 33 -5.55 6.00 5.00
CA VAL A 33 -4.67 6.86 5.79
C VAL A 33 -3.19 6.49 5.62
N VAL A 34 -2.68 5.55 6.41
CA VAL A 34 -1.29 5.06 6.38
C VAL A 34 -1.14 3.65 5.79
N ASP A 35 -2.22 2.86 5.75
CA ASP A 35 -2.16 1.48 5.25
C ASP A 35 -2.39 1.46 3.73
N CYS A 36 -1.49 0.81 3.00
CA CYS A 36 -1.54 0.72 1.54
C CYS A 36 -1.75 -0.74 1.09
N PHE A 37 -2.65 -0.93 0.14
CA PHE A 37 -2.87 -2.17 -0.59
C PHE A 37 -2.40 -1.97 -2.03
N VAL A 38 -1.36 -2.71 -2.41
CA VAL A 38 -0.71 -2.58 -3.72
C VAL A 38 -0.70 -3.94 -4.41
N ALA A 39 -1.11 -3.98 -5.66
CA ALA A 39 -0.93 -5.13 -6.54
C ALA A 39 -0.18 -4.70 -7.80
N CYS A 40 0.83 -5.48 -8.18
CA CYS A 40 1.60 -5.31 -9.40
C CYS A 40 1.50 -6.56 -10.27
N SER A 41 1.82 -6.44 -11.56
CA SER A 41 1.78 -7.57 -12.50
C SER A 41 2.86 -8.60 -12.22
N THR A 42 4.01 -8.14 -11.69
CA THR A 42 5.14 -9.00 -11.33
C THR A 42 5.68 -8.73 -9.93
N GLN A 43 6.35 -9.73 -9.35
CA GLN A 43 7.03 -9.57 -8.06
C GLN A 43 8.15 -8.53 -8.13
N LYS A 44 8.87 -8.45 -9.27
CA LYS A 44 9.94 -7.46 -9.48
C LYS A 44 9.42 -6.02 -9.45
N GLU A 45 8.28 -5.77 -10.11
CA GLU A 45 7.60 -4.46 -10.04
C GLU A 45 7.15 -4.15 -8.61
N MET A 46 6.62 -5.15 -7.88
CA MET A 46 6.22 -4.97 -6.49
C MET A 46 7.40 -4.66 -5.57
N ASP A 47 8.53 -5.35 -5.74
CA ASP A 47 9.76 -5.08 -4.98
C ASP A 47 10.31 -3.70 -5.29
N THR A 48 10.33 -3.32 -6.57
CA THR A 48 10.72 -1.97 -7.00
C THR A 48 9.80 -0.92 -6.35
N CYS A 49 8.47 -1.07 -6.44
CA CYS A 49 7.54 -0.14 -5.80
C CYS A 49 7.79 -0.01 -4.29
N PHE A 50 8.09 -1.11 -3.61
CA PHE A 50 8.40 -1.11 -2.18
C PHE A 50 9.71 -0.40 -1.84
N GLU A 51 10.76 -0.57 -2.66
CA GLU A 51 12.01 0.18 -2.53
C GLU A 51 11.79 1.68 -2.75
N TRP A 52 11.00 2.05 -3.76
CA TRP A 52 10.67 3.45 -4.04
C TRP A 52 9.92 4.10 -2.89
N LEU A 53 8.89 3.45 -2.33
CA LEU A 53 8.16 3.93 -1.15
C LEU A 53 9.11 4.22 0.02
N ASN A 54 10.03 3.30 0.31
CA ASN A 54 10.99 3.44 1.40
C ASN A 54 12.12 4.44 1.12
N SER A 55 12.30 4.88 -0.14
CA SER A 55 13.32 5.88 -0.51
C SER A 55 12.81 7.32 -0.46
N GLN A 56 11.50 7.55 -0.28
CA GLN A 56 10.93 8.90 -0.34
C GLN A 56 11.13 9.72 0.94
N ALA A 57 11.38 9.06 2.07
CA ALA A 57 11.46 9.71 3.37
C ALA A 57 12.40 8.91 4.29
N ASP A 58 13.37 9.59 4.91
CA ASP A 58 14.33 8.94 5.82
C ASP A 58 13.70 8.57 7.17
N ASP A 59 12.66 9.29 7.57
CA ASP A 59 11.96 9.17 8.85
C ASP A 59 10.78 8.19 8.81
N ILE A 60 10.37 7.74 7.62
CA ILE A 60 9.25 6.82 7.43
C ILE A 60 9.72 5.55 6.74
N ARG A 61 9.49 4.41 7.38
CA ARG A 61 9.82 3.10 6.83
C ARG A 61 8.56 2.25 6.71
N PHE A 62 8.28 1.83 5.48
CA PHE A 62 7.16 0.96 5.17
C PHE A 62 7.51 -0.48 5.55
N THR A 63 6.54 -1.16 6.15
CA THR A 63 6.54 -2.61 6.27
C THR A 63 5.68 -3.20 5.15
N ARG A 64 5.93 -4.45 4.80
CA ARG A 64 5.15 -5.16 3.77
C ARG A 64 4.75 -6.53 4.26
N GLU A 65 3.45 -6.75 4.31
CA GLU A 65 2.89 -8.08 4.45
C GLU A 65 2.80 -8.76 3.09
N LYS A 66 3.03 -10.07 3.06
CA LYS A 66 2.89 -10.90 1.84
C LYS A 66 1.69 -11.83 2.02
N PRO A 67 0.97 -12.18 0.94
CA PRO A 67 -0.14 -13.12 1.04
C PRO A 67 0.31 -14.45 1.63
N LYS A 68 -0.43 -14.97 2.61
CA LYS A 68 -0.26 -16.31 3.19
C LYS A 68 -1.45 -17.16 2.77
N ASP A 69 -1.20 -18.35 2.23
CA ASP A 69 -2.26 -19.23 1.70
C ASP A 69 -3.19 -18.51 0.69
N LYS A 70 -2.61 -17.60 -0.11
CA LYS A 70 -3.30 -16.70 -1.07
C LYS A 70 -4.19 -15.61 -0.46
N TRP A 71 -4.17 -15.42 0.85
CA TRP A 71 -4.92 -14.36 1.53
C TRP A 71 -3.98 -13.30 2.09
N LEU A 72 -4.33 -12.03 1.92
CA LEU A 72 -3.65 -10.88 2.48
C LEU A 72 -4.58 -10.15 3.44
N PRO A 73 -4.20 -9.94 4.71
CA PRO A 73 -4.98 -9.11 5.62
C PRO A 73 -4.92 -7.64 5.20
N PHE A 74 -6.06 -6.95 5.26
CA PHE A 74 -6.15 -5.50 5.03
C PHE A 74 -7.40 -4.93 5.71
N LEU A 75 -7.25 -3.94 6.60
CA LEU A 75 -8.34 -3.23 7.30
C LEU A 75 -9.40 -4.17 7.92
N ASN A 76 -8.95 -5.17 8.68
CA ASN A 76 -9.77 -6.20 9.32
C ASN A 76 -10.50 -7.16 8.36
N MET A 77 -10.11 -7.21 7.09
CA MET A 77 -10.61 -8.18 6.11
C MET A 77 -9.48 -9.07 5.60
N GLN A 78 -9.82 -10.22 5.05
CA GLN A 78 -8.90 -11.07 4.28
C GLN A 78 -9.20 -10.90 2.78
N ILE A 79 -8.20 -10.50 2.00
CA ILE A 79 -8.31 -10.25 0.57
C ILE A 79 -7.55 -11.32 -0.22
N GLN A 80 -8.19 -11.92 -1.21
CA GLN A 80 -7.55 -12.80 -2.18
C GLN A 80 -7.78 -12.27 -3.59
N LEU A 81 -6.71 -12.17 -4.38
CA LEU A 81 -6.76 -11.83 -5.80
C LEU A 81 -6.52 -13.10 -6.63
N GLU A 82 -7.54 -13.54 -7.37
CA GLU A 82 -7.44 -14.73 -8.22
C GLU A 82 -8.04 -14.44 -9.60
N ARG A 83 -7.22 -14.53 -10.65
CA ARG A 83 -7.64 -14.30 -12.06
C ARG A 83 -8.37 -12.96 -12.29
N GLY A 84 -7.95 -11.90 -11.59
CA GLY A 84 -8.57 -10.58 -11.67
C GLY A 84 -9.83 -10.39 -10.82
N PHE A 85 -10.30 -11.45 -10.13
CA PHE A 85 -11.40 -11.34 -9.18
C PHE A 85 -10.87 -11.15 -7.76
N LEU A 86 -11.47 -10.20 -7.05
CA LEU A 86 -11.17 -9.91 -5.66
C LEU A 86 -12.20 -10.62 -4.77
N ARG A 87 -11.72 -11.50 -3.89
CA ARG A 87 -12.51 -12.18 -2.86
C ARG A 87 -12.20 -11.57 -1.50
N ILE A 88 -13.23 -11.42 -0.68
CA ILE A 88 -13.15 -10.83 0.66
C ILE A 88 -13.81 -11.81 1.64
N LYS A 89 -13.19 -12.00 2.81
CA LYS A 89 -13.76 -12.74 3.94
C LYS A 89 -13.55 -11.95 5.23
#